data_AF-A0A1Z4JSM8-F1
#
_entry.id   AF-A0A1Z4JSM8-F1
#
_cell.length_a   1.000
_cell.length_b   1.000
_cell.length_c   1.000
_cell.angle_alpha   90.00
_cell.angle_beta   90.00
_cell.angle_gamma   90.00
#
_symmetry.space_group_name_H-M   'P 1'
#
loop_
_entity.id
_entity.type
_entity.pdbx_description
1 polymer ?
#
loop_
_entity_poly.entity_id
_entity_poly.type
_entity_poly.pdbx_seq_one_letter_code
_entity_poly.pdbx_strand_id
1 'polypeptide(L)'
;MPKNPDPKCKLCSALSDTEAKQIHDAAQGGDGCWAGDPCHKLRYYYANQETINAQRRENYKRKKLAKQQVGIKHLRAQGNDFSTSDLLRAWIPQAAPVLPPERVYVQLLWYRETPKDRLHAIGALLLLGDQTIAFSGPYHCRGLAPKDVTDYLIPSMVRALNQVLNENFPEYQTYRIGRLHDEGDERHPALCPLCTGRPMR
;
A
#
# COMPACT_ATOMS: atom_id res chain seq x y z
N MET A 1 11.71 -20.93 -11.08
CA MET A 1 11.06 -22.26 -10.97
C MET A 1 10.22 -22.49 -12.21
N PRO A 2 10.10 -23.72 -12.72
CA PRO A 2 9.28 -23.99 -13.89
C PRO A 2 7.84 -23.53 -13.63
N LYS A 3 7.29 -22.76 -14.56
CA LYS A 3 5.94 -22.17 -14.45
C LYS A 3 4.84 -23.23 -14.45
N ASN A 4 5.12 -24.42 -14.97
CA ASN A 4 4.19 -25.53 -15.03
C ASN A 4 4.94 -26.83 -14.73
N PRO A 5 5.05 -27.22 -13.46
CA PRO A 5 5.74 -28.45 -13.11
C PRO A 5 4.88 -29.67 -13.40
N ASP A 6 5.51 -30.72 -13.91
CA ASP A 6 4.89 -32.01 -14.14
C ASP A 6 4.34 -32.56 -12.79
N PRO A 7 3.06 -32.98 -12.72
CA PRO A 7 2.49 -33.64 -11.54
C PRO A 7 3.36 -34.78 -10.99
N LYS A 8 4.10 -35.46 -11.86
CA LYS A 8 5.05 -36.52 -11.53
C LYS A 8 6.15 -36.05 -10.58
N CYS A 9 6.64 -34.82 -10.72
CA CYS A 9 7.68 -34.26 -9.84
C CYS A 9 7.20 -34.12 -8.39
N LYS A 10 5.89 -33.90 -8.19
CA LYS A 10 5.31 -33.81 -6.84
C LYS A 10 5.26 -35.18 -6.17
N LEU A 11 4.85 -36.22 -6.90
CA LEU A 11 4.87 -37.60 -6.40
C LEU A 11 6.31 -38.07 -6.12
N CYS A 12 7.22 -37.79 -7.04
CA CYS A 12 8.65 -38.09 -6.91
C CYS A 12 9.30 -37.41 -5.69
N SER A 13 8.79 -36.23 -5.27
CA SER A 13 9.30 -35.51 -4.10
C SER A 13 8.97 -36.15 -2.75
N ALA A 14 7.96 -37.02 -2.70
CA ALA A 14 7.57 -37.74 -1.49
C ALA A 14 8.42 -39.00 -1.24
N LEU A 15 9.13 -39.47 -2.28
CA LEU A 15 10.04 -40.62 -2.20
C LEU A 15 11.40 -40.19 -1.64
N SER A 16 12.19 -41.15 -1.16
CA SER A 16 13.62 -40.92 -0.89
C SER A 16 14.43 -40.76 -2.19
N ASP A 17 15.64 -40.22 -2.09
CA ASP A 17 16.52 -40.00 -3.25
C ASP A 17 16.90 -41.30 -3.96
N THR A 18 17.07 -42.38 -3.20
CA THR A 18 17.40 -43.71 -3.71
C THR A 18 16.23 -44.34 -4.44
N GLU A 19 15.01 -44.28 -3.88
CA GLU A 19 13.80 -44.80 -4.51
C GLU A 19 13.45 -44.02 -5.78
N ALA A 20 13.55 -42.69 -5.72
CA ALA A 20 13.29 -41.85 -6.88
C ALA A 20 14.29 -42.10 -8.02
N LYS A 21 15.57 -42.35 -7.70
CA LYS A 21 16.57 -42.75 -8.70
C LYS A 21 16.24 -44.12 -9.30
N GLN A 22 15.91 -45.12 -8.50
CA GLN A 22 15.58 -46.45 -9.02
C GLN A 22 14.41 -46.45 -10.00
N ILE A 23 13.37 -45.65 -9.73
CA ILE A 23 12.15 -45.61 -10.57
C ILE A 23 12.34 -44.77 -11.83
N HIS A 24 13.16 -43.73 -11.80
CA HIS A 24 13.22 -42.71 -12.86
C HIS A 24 14.57 -42.59 -13.56
N ASP A 25 15.63 -43.23 -13.07
CA ASP A 25 16.93 -43.27 -13.72
C ASP A 25 16.95 -44.35 -14.80
N ALA A 26 17.19 -43.95 -16.05
CA ALA A 26 17.27 -44.87 -17.18
C ALA A 26 18.36 -45.93 -16.98
N ALA A 27 19.46 -45.60 -16.29
CA ALA A 27 20.52 -46.56 -15.99
C ALA A 27 20.07 -47.68 -15.04
N GLN A 28 18.97 -47.48 -14.32
CA GLN A 28 18.39 -48.43 -13.36
C GLN A 28 17.10 -49.08 -13.89
N GLY A 29 16.76 -48.87 -15.18
CA GLY A 29 15.54 -49.39 -15.81
C GLY A 29 14.31 -48.51 -15.62
N GLY A 30 14.49 -47.27 -15.15
CA GLY A 30 13.43 -46.29 -15.01
C GLY A 30 13.08 -45.56 -16.31
N ASP A 31 12.10 -44.66 -16.22
CA ASP A 31 11.58 -43.89 -17.38
C ASP A 31 12.50 -42.76 -17.89
N GLY A 32 13.72 -42.65 -17.37
CA GLY A 32 14.74 -41.70 -17.81
C GLY A 32 14.45 -40.24 -17.47
N CYS A 33 13.45 -39.93 -16.64
CA CYS A 33 13.17 -38.55 -16.26
C CYS A 33 14.12 -38.00 -15.18
N TRP A 34 14.98 -38.83 -14.58
CA TRP A 34 15.96 -38.40 -13.61
C TRP A 34 17.11 -37.61 -14.26
N ALA A 35 17.24 -36.33 -13.91
CA ALA A 35 18.20 -35.39 -14.50
C ALA A 35 19.30 -34.92 -13.52
N GLY A 36 19.48 -35.57 -12.38
CA GLY A 36 20.49 -35.18 -11.38
C GLY A 36 20.10 -33.94 -10.57
N ASP A 37 20.99 -32.94 -10.50
CA ASP A 37 20.83 -31.71 -9.68
C ASP A 37 19.48 -30.98 -9.85
N PRO A 38 18.94 -30.79 -11.06
CA PRO A 38 17.61 -30.23 -11.26
C PRO A 38 16.51 -31.03 -10.53
N CYS A 39 16.56 -32.36 -10.55
CA CYS A 39 15.61 -33.22 -9.85
C CYS A 39 15.73 -33.08 -8.33
N HIS A 40 16.95 -33.04 -7.78
CA HIS A 40 17.16 -32.79 -6.36
C HIS A 40 16.57 -31.44 -5.92
N LYS A 41 16.82 -30.36 -6.68
CA LYS A 41 16.28 -29.01 -6.38
C LYS A 41 14.75 -28.96 -6.44
N LEU A 42 14.15 -29.64 -7.43
CA LEU A 42 12.69 -29.71 -7.57
C LEU A 42 12.06 -30.53 -6.44
N ARG A 43 12.63 -31.68 -6.11
CA ARG A 43 12.14 -32.55 -5.03
C ARG A 43 12.21 -31.84 -3.68
N TYR A 44 13.33 -31.20 -3.37
CA TYR A 44 13.46 -30.37 -2.17
C TYR A 44 12.37 -29.29 -2.11
N TYR A 45 12.12 -28.60 -3.23
CA TYR A 45 11.10 -27.57 -3.28
C TYR A 45 9.68 -28.11 -3.04
N TYR A 46 9.28 -29.21 -3.69
CA TYR A 46 7.93 -29.76 -3.51
C TYR A 46 7.72 -30.33 -2.12
N ALA A 47 8.71 -31.02 -1.57
CA ALA A 47 8.67 -31.51 -0.19
C ALA A 47 8.51 -30.37 0.82
N ASN A 48 9.08 -29.20 0.55
CA ASN A 48 9.06 -28.03 1.44
C ASN A 48 8.16 -26.89 0.93
N GLN A 49 7.27 -27.16 -0.04
CA GLN A 49 6.58 -26.10 -0.79
C GLN A 49 5.72 -25.24 0.14
N GLU A 50 5.03 -25.87 1.09
CA GLU A 50 4.16 -25.19 2.05
C GLU A 50 4.96 -24.25 2.96
N THR A 51 6.07 -24.73 3.52
CA THR A 51 6.97 -23.97 4.38
C THR A 51 7.62 -22.81 3.63
N ILE A 52 8.13 -23.06 2.42
CA ILE A 52 8.75 -22.03 1.57
C ILE A 52 7.69 -20.97 1.19
N ASN A 53 6.47 -21.38 0.85
CA ASN A 53 5.40 -20.45 0.53
C ASN A 53 4.91 -19.67 1.75
N ALA A 54 4.85 -20.31 2.93
CA ALA A 54 4.54 -19.64 4.20
C ALA A 54 5.58 -18.55 4.51
N GLN A 55 6.87 -18.88 4.44
CA GLN A 55 7.97 -17.93 4.63
C GLN A 55 7.93 -16.80 3.59
N ARG A 56 7.62 -17.09 2.32
CA ARG A 56 7.45 -16.06 1.27
C ARG A 56 6.30 -15.12 1.61
N ARG A 57 5.15 -15.65 2.06
CA ARG A 57 3.99 -14.84 2.50
C ARG A 57 4.34 -13.97 3.70
N GLU A 58 5.04 -14.51 4.70
CA GLU A 58 5.49 -13.75 5.86
C GLU A 58 6.49 -12.64 5.49
N ASN A 59 7.47 -12.96 4.65
CA ASN A 59 8.42 -11.96 4.14
C ASN A 59 7.72 -10.85 3.36
N TYR A 60 6.69 -11.20 2.56
CA TYR A 60 5.86 -10.21 1.89
C TYR A 60 5.10 -9.34 2.89
N LYS A 61 4.44 -9.94 3.89
CA LYS A 61 3.78 -9.21 4.97
C LYS A 61 4.76 -8.28 5.70
N ARG A 62 5.94 -8.76 6.09
CA ARG A 62 6.97 -7.95 6.78
C ARG A 62 7.46 -6.78 5.93
N LYS A 63 7.75 -7.00 4.65
CA LYS A 63 8.11 -5.92 3.71
C LYS A 63 6.97 -4.92 3.54
N LYS A 64 5.72 -5.40 3.51
CA LYS A 64 4.50 -4.58 3.45
C LYS A 64 4.41 -3.64 4.67
N LEU A 65 4.53 -4.21 5.88
CA LEU A 65 4.53 -3.48 7.14
C LEU A 65 5.69 -2.47 7.24
N ALA A 66 6.89 -2.85 6.82
CA ALA A 66 8.06 -1.96 6.83
C ALA A 66 7.86 -0.74 5.90
N LYS A 67 7.36 -0.95 4.67
CA LYS A 67 7.01 0.17 3.77
C LYS A 67 5.94 1.10 4.37
N GLN A 68 4.95 0.52 5.05
CA GLN A 68 3.88 1.26 5.72
C GLN A 68 4.41 2.13 6.89
N GLN A 69 5.46 1.69 7.59
CA GLN A 69 6.09 2.48 8.66
C GLN A 69 7.01 3.58 8.13
N VAL A 70 7.71 3.37 7.01
CA VAL A 70 8.65 4.36 6.45
C VAL A 70 7.91 5.58 5.88
N GLY A 71 6.69 5.43 5.38
CA GLY A 71 5.86 6.54 4.88
C GLY A 71 5.25 7.45 5.96
N ILE A 72 5.28 7.04 7.24
CA ILE A 72 4.58 7.73 8.36
C ILE A 72 5.58 8.39 9.33
N LYS A 73 6.90 8.34 9.10
CA LYS A 73 7.85 9.04 9.99
C LYS A 73 7.72 10.57 9.97
N HIS A 74 6.87 11.14 9.11
CA HIS A 74 6.59 12.59 9.04
C HIS A 74 5.13 12.95 9.36
N LEU A 75 4.30 11.99 9.78
CA LEU A 75 3.04 12.29 10.46
C LEU A 75 3.33 12.72 11.89
N ARG A 76 3.99 13.88 12.01
CA ARG A 76 3.96 14.61 13.27
C ARG A 76 2.54 15.12 13.42
N ALA A 77 1.82 14.54 14.37
CA ALA A 77 0.79 15.28 15.08
C ALA A 77 1.39 16.65 15.41
N GLN A 78 0.70 17.69 14.95
CA GLN A 78 1.00 19.11 15.10
C GLN A 78 2.28 19.46 15.87
N GLY A 79 3.31 19.82 15.11
CA GLY A 79 4.48 20.53 15.59
C GLY A 79 4.76 21.71 14.66
N ASN A 80 3.97 22.77 14.81
CA ASN A 80 4.25 24.19 14.55
C ASN A 80 4.86 24.75 13.26
N ASP A 81 5.23 23.99 12.21
CA ASP A 81 6.02 24.58 11.10
C ASP A 81 5.31 24.87 9.76
N PHE A 82 3.98 24.87 9.74
CA PHE A 82 3.22 25.56 8.68
C PHE A 82 1.83 25.84 9.26
N SER A 83 1.46 27.11 9.41
CA SER A 83 0.20 27.45 10.09
C SER A 83 -0.93 26.71 9.42
N THR A 84 -1.62 25.84 10.16
CA THR A 84 -2.79 25.10 9.67
C THR A 84 -3.80 26.09 9.07
N SER A 85 -3.83 27.34 9.55
CA SER A 85 -4.60 28.45 8.99
C SER A 85 -4.27 28.79 7.53
N ASP A 86 -3.02 28.69 7.08
CA ASP A 86 -2.61 29.12 5.74
C ASP A 86 -2.95 28.06 4.69
N LEU A 87 -2.91 26.78 5.07
CA LEU A 87 -3.43 25.68 4.26
C LEU A 87 -4.95 25.65 4.22
N LEU A 88 -5.59 25.93 5.36
CA LEU A 88 -7.04 26.09 5.46
C LEU A 88 -7.54 27.29 4.64
N ARG A 89 -6.80 28.40 4.57
CA ARG A 89 -7.11 29.54 3.67
C ARG A 89 -6.89 29.22 2.20
N ALA A 90 -5.88 28.40 1.87
CA ALA A 90 -5.65 27.95 0.50
C ALA A 90 -6.70 26.94 0.00
N TRP A 91 -7.44 26.33 0.93
CA TRP A 91 -8.58 25.47 0.63
C TRP A 91 -9.88 26.26 0.65
N ILE A 92 -10.20 26.87 -0.49
CA ILE A 92 -11.60 27.14 -0.85
C ILE A 92 -12.02 25.97 -1.73
N PRO A 93 -12.95 25.10 -1.31
CA PRO A 93 -13.52 24.11 -2.22
C PRO A 93 -14.20 24.87 -3.37
N GLN A 94 -13.81 24.59 -4.63
CA GLN A 94 -14.44 25.23 -5.80
C GLN A 94 -15.94 24.91 -5.88
N ALA A 95 -16.35 23.80 -5.27
CA ALA A 95 -17.70 23.53 -4.82
C ALA A 95 -17.58 22.75 -3.50
N ALA A 96 -17.98 23.35 -2.37
CA ALA A 96 -18.17 22.57 -1.16
C ALA A 96 -19.31 21.59 -1.44
N PRO A 97 -19.12 20.28 -1.36
CA PRO A 97 -20.27 19.39 -1.38
C PRO A 97 -21.19 19.81 -0.22
N VAL A 98 -22.48 19.99 -0.50
CA VAL A 98 -23.48 20.26 0.55
C VAL A 98 -23.66 18.97 1.33
N LEU A 99 -22.80 18.79 2.32
CA LEU A 99 -22.76 17.60 3.15
C LEU A 99 -23.67 17.80 4.37
N PRO A 100 -24.46 16.78 4.77
CA PRO A 100 -25.16 16.79 6.04
C PRO A 100 -24.25 17.24 7.20
N PRO A 101 -24.68 18.21 8.04
CA PRO A 101 -23.84 18.85 9.05
C PRO A 101 -23.33 17.90 10.14
N GLU A 102 -23.98 16.75 10.32
CA GLU A 102 -23.66 15.77 11.37
C GLU A 102 -22.80 14.60 10.89
N ARG A 103 -22.33 14.63 9.64
CA ARG A 103 -21.55 13.53 9.08
C ARG A 103 -20.09 13.89 8.92
N VAL A 104 -19.24 12.91 9.26
CA VAL A 104 -17.79 12.98 9.07
C VAL A 104 -17.45 12.49 7.67
N TYR A 105 -16.59 13.21 6.97
CA TYR A 105 -16.13 12.85 5.62
C TYR A 105 -14.63 12.97 5.51
N VAL A 106 -14.05 12.20 4.57
CA VAL A 106 -12.67 12.43 4.16
C VAL A 106 -12.61 12.75 2.69
N GLN A 107 -12.04 13.92 2.40
CA GLN A 107 -11.82 14.43 1.06
C GLN A 107 -10.35 14.24 0.71
N LEU A 108 -10.07 13.51 -0.38
CA LEU A 108 -8.71 13.43 -0.91
C LEU A 108 -8.38 14.67 -1.73
N LEU A 109 -7.15 15.14 -1.60
CA LEU A 109 -6.56 16.19 -2.42
C LEU A 109 -5.48 15.56 -3.31
N TRP A 110 -5.66 15.59 -4.62
CA TRP A 110 -4.71 15.04 -5.58
C TRP A 110 -3.96 16.19 -6.25
N TYR A 111 -2.64 16.23 -6.09
CA TYR A 111 -1.82 17.25 -6.76
C TYR A 111 -1.26 16.65 -8.05
N ARG A 112 -1.87 16.98 -9.19
CA ARG A 112 -1.46 16.54 -10.55
C ARG A 112 -2.04 17.48 -11.60
N GLU A 113 -1.42 17.52 -12.77
CA GLU A 113 -1.83 18.43 -13.85
C GLU A 113 -3.12 17.93 -14.52
N THR A 114 -3.17 16.63 -14.83
CA THR A 114 -4.40 15.93 -15.23
C THR A 114 -4.51 14.56 -14.55
N PRO A 115 -5.69 13.90 -14.57
CA PRO A 115 -5.85 12.56 -14.00
C PRO A 115 -4.96 11.46 -14.60
N LYS A 116 -4.42 11.69 -15.81
CA LYS A 116 -3.52 10.76 -16.49
C LYS A 116 -2.05 11.01 -16.15
N ASP A 117 -1.72 12.18 -15.61
CA ASP A 117 -0.35 12.54 -15.29
C ASP A 117 0.13 11.89 -14.00
N ARG A 118 1.46 11.91 -13.84
CA ARG A 118 2.10 11.39 -12.63
C ARG A 118 1.64 12.22 -11.44
N LEU A 119 1.17 11.52 -10.41
CA LEU A 119 0.81 12.15 -9.14
C LEU A 119 2.02 12.84 -8.53
N HIS A 120 1.93 14.15 -8.31
CA HIS A 120 2.98 14.94 -7.67
C HIS A 120 2.93 14.78 -6.15
N ALA A 121 1.75 14.99 -5.56
CA ALA A 121 1.50 14.82 -4.14
C ALA A 121 0.04 14.41 -3.89
N ILE A 122 -0.26 13.95 -2.67
CA ILE A 122 -1.62 13.66 -2.23
C ILE A 122 -1.80 14.03 -0.77
N GLY A 123 -2.95 14.56 -0.39
CA GLY A 123 -3.33 14.82 1.00
C GLY A 123 -4.77 14.38 1.28
N ALA A 124 -5.19 14.48 2.54
CA ALA A 124 -6.55 14.14 2.95
C ALA A 124 -7.06 15.11 4.02
N LEU A 125 -8.24 15.68 3.79
CA LEU A 125 -8.96 16.52 4.74
C LEU A 125 -10.03 15.69 5.45
N LEU A 126 -10.17 15.91 6.76
CA LEU A 126 -11.26 15.41 7.57
C LEU A 126 -12.26 16.55 7.79
N LEU A 127 -13.50 16.32 7.38
CA LEU A 127 -14.58 17.29 7.40
C LEU A 127 -15.71 16.81 8.32
N LEU A 128 -16.33 17.73 9.04
CA LEU A 128 -17.60 17.55 9.75
C LEU A 128 -18.59 18.57 9.17
N GLY A 129 -19.54 18.11 8.36
CA GLY A 129 -20.33 19.02 7.53
C GLY A 129 -19.45 19.82 6.56
N ASP A 130 -19.48 21.15 6.68
CA ASP A 130 -18.65 22.10 5.91
C ASP A 130 -17.35 22.49 6.62
N GLN A 131 -17.18 22.09 7.89
CA GLN A 131 -16.01 22.44 8.69
C GLN A 131 -14.88 21.44 8.48
N THR A 132 -13.69 21.94 8.15
CA THR A 132 -12.46 21.12 8.21
C THR A 132 -11.99 21.00 9.65
N ILE A 133 -11.92 19.77 10.16
CA ILE A 133 -11.49 19.47 11.52
C ILE A 133 -10.06 18.91 11.58
N ALA A 134 -9.55 18.33 10.49
CA ALA A 134 -8.15 17.91 10.42
C ALA A 134 -7.63 17.85 8.97
N PHE A 135 -6.30 17.93 8.83
CA PHE A 135 -5.61 17.74 7.56
C PHE A 135 -4.42 16.81 7.77
N SER A 136 -4.27 15.79 6.94
CA SER A 136 -3.14 14.85 7.03
C SER A 136 -1.83 15.43 6.46
N GLY A 137 -1.86 16.60 5.82
CA GLY A 137 -0.75 17.15 5.04
C GLY A 137 -0.70 16.55 3.62
N PRO A 138 -0.16 17.27 2.61
CA PRO A 138 0.19 16.62 1.37
C PRO A 138 1.48 15.83 1.54
N TYR A 139 1.62 14.74 0.79
CA TYR A 139 2.80 13.89 0.73
C TYR A 139 3.26 13.85 -0.71
N HIS A 140 4.53 14.18 -0.96
CA HIS A 140 5.10 13.99 -2.29
C HIS A 140 5.08 12.51 -2.67
N CYS A 141 4.57 12.23 -3.87
CA CYS A 141 4.49 10.88 -4.42
C CYS A 141 5.70 10.53 -5.29
N ARG A 142 6.75 11.37 -5.30
CA ARG A 142 7.94 11.16 -6.14
C ARG A 142 8.59 9.81 -5.81
N GLY A 143 8.63 8.93 -6.80
CA GLY A 143 9.23 7.59 -6.68
C GLY A 143 8.27 6.50 -6.18
N LEU A 144 7.01 6.84 -5.86
CA LEU A 144 5.99 5.84 -5.54
C LEU A 144 5.30 5.35 -6.82
N ALA A 145 5.02 4.04 -6.89
CA ALA A 145 4.13 3.51 -7.92
C ALA A 145 2.67 3.83 -7.55
N PRO A 146 1.73 3.91 -8.52
CA PRO A 146 0.31 4.12 -8.23
C PRO A 146 -0.24 3.13 -7.21
N LYS A 147 0.19 1.86 -7.28
CA LYS A 147 -0.16 0.82 -6.32
C LYS A 147 0.35 1.11 -4.90
N ASP A 148 1.53 1.71 -4.76
CA ASP A 148 2.04 2.06 -3.43
C ASP A 148 1.19 3.19 -2.80
N VAL A 149 0.65 4.10 -3.61
CA VAL A 149 -0.26 5.16 -3.14
C VAL A 149 -1.56 4.57 -2.62
N THR A 150 -2.19 3.67 -3.39
CA THR A 150 -3.46 3.04 -3.02
C THR A 150 -3.32 2.04 -1.87
N ASP A 151 -2.26 1.23 -1.85
CA ASP A 151 -2.12 0.14 -0.89
C ASP A 151 -1.51 0.60 0.44
N TYR A 152 -0.77 1.72 0.45
CA TYR A 152 -0.03 2.17 1.63
C TYR A 152 -0.35 3.60 2.04
N LEU A 153 -0.19 4.55 1.14
CA LEU A 153 -0.22 5.97 1.51
C LEU A 153 -1.62 6.41 1.93
N ILE A 154 -2.62 6.13 1.11
CA ILE A 154 -4.03 6.44 1.40
C ILE A 154 -4.50 5.77 2.71
N PRO A 155 -4.34 4.45 2.92
CA PRO A 155 -4.70 3.81 4.19
C PRO A 155 -3.99 4.43 5.39
N SER A 156 -2.77 4.92 5.22
CA SER A 156 -2.00 5.55 6.29
C SER A 156 -2.54 6.91 6.68
N MET A 157 -2.94 7.73 5.72
CA MET A 157 -3.67 8.98 5.99
C MET A 157 -4.99 8.71 6.71
N VAL A 158 -5.75 7.73 6.22
CA VAL A 158 -7.03 7.33 6.86
C VAL A 158 -6.80 6.91 8.31
N ARG A 159 -5.76 6.14 8.61
CA ARG A 159 -5.44 5.78 10.01
C ARG A 159 -5.12 7.00 10.86
N ALA A 160 -4.32 7.93 10.34
CA ALA A 160 -3.99 9.17 11.06
C ALA A 160 -5.24 10.03 11.31
N LEU A 161 -6.13 10.18 10.32
CA LEU A 161 -7.37 10.93 10.48
C LEU A 161 -8.34 10.25 11.45
N ASN A 162 -8.44 8.91 11.43
CA ASN A 162 -9.23 8.18 12.44
C ASN A 162 -8.67 8.38 13.85
N GLN A 163 -7.34 8.48 14.01
CA GLN A 163 -6.75 8.78 15.31
C GLN A 163 -7.18 10.17 15.81
N VAL A 164 -7.06 11.20 14.97
CA VAL A 164 -7.51 12.57 15.30
C VAL A 164 -9.00 12.59 15.64
N LEU A 165 -9.83 11.91 14.85
CA LEU A 165 -11.27 11.82 15.10
C LEU A 165 -11.57 11.18 16.47
N ASN A 166 -10.95 10.05 16.77
CA ASN A 166 -11.18 9.32 18.02
C ASN A 166 -10.70 10.08 19.26
N GLU A 167 -9.60 10.85 19.14
CA GLU A 167 -9.01 11.58 20.27
C GLU A 167 -9.77 12.89 20.57
N ASN A 168 -10.27 13.58 19.54
CA ASN A 168 -10.84 14.92 19.69
C ASN A 168 -12.38 14.95 19.62
N PHE A 169 -13.00 13.91 19.05
CA PHE A 169 -14.46 13.83 18.86
C PHE A 169 -14.98 12.43 19.22
N PRO A 170 -14.96 12.05 20.52
CA PRO A 170 -15.33 10.72 20.98
C PRO A 170 -16.78 10.32 20.62
N GLU A 171 -17.68 11.28 20.43
CA GLU A 171 -19.04 11.07 19.94
C GLU A 171 -19.10 10.41 18.55
N TYR A 172 -18.03 10.55 17.75
CA TYR A 172 -17.88 9.90 16.46
C TYR A 172 -16.94 8.69 16.49
N GLN A 173 -16.57 8.15 17.66
CA GLN A 173 -15.64 7.01 17.78
C GLN A 173 -16.15 5.73 17.08
N THR A 174 -17.47 5.57 16.95
CA THR A 174 -18.08 4.45 16.20
C THR A 174 -18.00 4.67 14.69
N TYR A 175 -17.76 5.90 14.24
CA TYR A 175 -17.58 6.25 12.85
C TYR A 175 -16.20 5.81 12.38
N ARG A 176 -16.16 4.78 11.53
CA ARG A 176 -14.93 4.43 10.81
C ARG A 176 -14.94 5.09 9.46
N ILE A 177 -13.90 5.87 9.17
CA ILE A 177 -13.62 6.38 7.84
C ILE A 177 -13.31 5.16 6.93
N GLY A 178 -14.37 4.61 6.32
CA GLY A 178 -14.31 3.40 5.51
C GLY A 178 -14.36 3.67 4.00
N ARG A 179 -14.92 4.81 3.60
CA ARG A 179 -15.01 5.24 2.21
C ARG A 179 -14.53 6.70 2.12
N LEU A 180 -13.48 6.90 1.34
CA LEU A 180 -13.03 8.24 0.95
C LEU A 180 -14.06 8.79 -0.02
N HIS A 181 -14.37 10.08 0.02
CA HIS A 181 -15.29 10.66 -0.95
C HIS A 181 -14.72 10.43 -2.36
N ASP A 182 -15.51 9.79 -3.23
CA ASP A 182 -15.06 9.25 -4.53
C ASP A 182 -14.63 10.37 -5.50
N GLU A 183 -15.13 11.59 -5.29
CA GLU A 183 -14.74 12.79 -6.01
C GLU A 183 -13.57 13.48 -5.32
N GLY A 184 -12.38 12.90 -5.48
CA GLY A 184 -11.14 13.55 -5.08
C GLY A 184 -11.00 14.94 -5.71
N ASP A 185 -10.49 15.90 -4.94
CA ASP A 185 -10.28 17.28 -5.39
C ASP A 185 -8.93 17.35 -6.10
N GLU A 186 -8.98 17.58 -7.41
CA GLU A 186 -7.80 17.68 -8.28
C GLU A 186 -7.22 19.10 -8.23
N ARG A 187 -5.95 19.20 -7.85
CA ARG A 187 -5.22 20.45 -7.69
C ARG A 187 -3.98 20.46 -8.56
N HIS A 188 -3.68 21.60 -9.17
CA HIS A 188 -2.46 21.76 -9.95
C HIS A 188 -1.20 21.56 -9.06
N PRO A 189 -0.12 20.91 -9.54
CA PRO A 189 1.09 20.67 -8.75
C PRO A 189 1.73 21.93 -8.16
N ALA A 190 1.60 23.08 -8.83
CA ALA A 190 2.09 24.36 -8.34
C ALA A 190 1.40 24.84 -7.04
N LEU A 191 0.22 24.30 -6.72
CA LEU A 191 -0.49 24.58 -5.47
C LEU A 191 -0.04 23.65 -4.33
N CYS A 192 0.94 22.77 -4.56
CA CYS A 192 1.47 21.92 -3.52
C CYS A 192 2.21 22.76 -2.47
N PRO A 193 1.74 22.78 -1.21
CA PRO A 193 2.31 23.66 -0.20
C PRO A 193 3.71 23.21 0.26
N LEU A 194 4.10 21.97 -0.06
CA LEU A 194 5.47 21.51 0.16
C LEU A 194 6.48 22.09 -0.85
N CYS A 195 5.98 22.67 -1.95
CA CYS A 195 6.80 23.28 -3.01
C CYS A 195 6.78 24.81 -2.97
N THR A 196 5.71 25.41 -2.44
CA THR A 196 5.62 26.88 -2.29
C THR A 196 6.61 27.35 -1.23
N GLY A 197 7.67 28.07 -1.64
CA GLY A 197 8.72 28.57 -0.76
C GLY A 197 10.14 28.11 -1.10
N ARG A 198 10.31 27.20 -2.08
CA ARG A 198 11.63 26.94 -2.69
C ARG A 198 11.65 27.50 -4.12
N PRO A 199 12.66 28.27 -4.52
CA PRO A 199 12.80 28.62 -5.94
C PRO A 199 12.94 27.33 -6.74
N MET A 200 12.09 27.16 -7.76
CA MET A 200 12.30 26.11 -8.76
C MET A 200 13.67 26.37 -9.40
N ARG A 201 14.58 25.40 -9.30
CA ARG A 201 15.83 25.35 -10.06
C ARG A 201 15.62 24.53 -11.31
#